data_AF-A0A971M3S7-F1
#
_entry.id   AF-A0A971M3S7-F1
#
_cell.length_a   1.000
_cell.length_b   1.000
_cell.length_c   1.000
_cell.angle_alpha   90.00
_cell.angle_beta   90.00
_cell.angle_gamma   90.00
#
_symmetry.space_group_name_H-M   'P 1'
#
loop_
_entity.id
_entity.type
_entity.pdbx_description
1 polymer ?
#
loop_
_entity_poly.entity_id
_entity_poly.type
_entity_poly.pdbx_seq_one_letter_code
_entity_poly.pdbx_strand_id
1 'polypeptide(L)'
;MEHANPPFDISLNLLAEVFKVAPDIAVNLLNKDYTVLWANRVMSMAVEQPLHEMIGRRCYAAWRGREHPCPLFIARSGDCHSPYSPIY
;
A
#
# COMPACT_ATOMS: atom_id res chain seq x y z
N MET A 1 -5.91 -30.88 22.09
CA MET A 1 -5.11 -31.08 20.87
C MET A 1 -4.32 -29.80 20.68
N GLU A 2 -3.00 -29.89 20.75
CA GLU A 2 -2.12 -28.73 20.59
C GLU A 2 -2.08 -28.39 19.10
N HIS A 3 -2.52 -27.18 18.73
CA HIS A 3 -2.42 -26.71 17.36
C HIS A 3 -0.96 -26.37 17.08
N ALA A 4 -0.25 -27.26 16.40
CA ALA A 4 1.07 -26.94 15.87
C ALA A 4 0.91 -25.84 14.82
N ASN A 5 1.64 -24.74 14.99
CA ASN A 5 1.66 -23.67 13.99
C ASN A 5 2.24 -24.23 12.67
N PRO A 6 1.68 -23.84 11.51
CA PRO A 6 2.27 -24.22 10.23
C PRO A 6 3.68 -23.63 10.10
N PRO A 7 4.54 -24.24 9.25
CA PRO A 7 5.81 -23.67 8.85
C PRO A 7 5.72 -22.20 8.45
N PHE A 8 6.76 -21.43 8.75
CA PHE A 8 6.78 -19.98 8.57
C PHE A 8 6.53 -19.54 7.12
N ASP A 9 7.10 -20.25 6.16
CA ASP A 9 6.91 -20.01 4.73
C ASP A 9 5.44 -20.20 4.32
N ILE A 10 4.77 -21.22 4.86
CA ILE A 10 3.33 -21.44 4.64
C ILE A 10 2.52 -20.29 5.23
N SER A 11 2.80 -19.88 6.47
CA SER A 11 2.13 -18.74 7.10
C SER A 11 2.32 -17.45 6.30
N LEU A 12 3.54 -17.19 5.83
CA LEU A 12 3.87 -15.98 5.10
C LEU A 12 3.22 -15.95 3.72
N ASN A 13 3.23 -17.08 3.01
CA ASN A 13 2.57 -17.21 1.71
C ASN A 13 1.05 -17.04 1.84
N LEU A 14 0.44 -17.63 2.88
CA LEU A 14 -0.98 -17.47 3.14
C LEU A 14 -1.35 -16.01 3.42
N LEU A 15 -0.55 -15.33 4.27
CA LEU A 15 -0.76 -13.92 4.58
C LEU A 15 -0.61 -13.04 3.33
N ALA A 16 0.39 -13.31 2.48
CA ALA A 16 0.60 -12.58 1.24
C ALA A 16 -0.57 -12.76 0.26
N GLU A 17 -1.09 -13.98 0.11
CA GLU A 17 -2.26 -14.24 -0.75
C GLU A 17 -3.51 -13.55 -0.21
N VAL A 18 -3.74 -13.53 1.11
CA VAL A 18 -4.87 -12.79 1.72
C VAL A 18 -4.85 -11.32 1.31
N PHE A 19 -3.71 -10.63 1.44
CA PHE A 19 -3.63 -9.21 1.08
C PHE A 19 -3.65 -8.94 -0.42
N LYS A 20 -3.20 -9.89 -1.22
CA LYS A 20 -3.26 -9.81 -2.68
C LYS A 20 -4.69 -9.88 -3.21
N VAL A 21 -5.55 -10.69 -2.59
CA VAL A 21 -6.95 -10.89 -3.02
C VAL A 21 -7.97 -10.09 -2.22
N ALA A 22 -7.56 -9.40 -1.15
CA ALA A 22 -8.43 -8.55 -0.35
C ALA A 22 -9.18 -7.54 -1.26
N PRO A 23 -10.52 -7.60 -1.35
CA PRO A 23 -11.26 -6.89 -2.39
C PRO A 23 -11.47 -5.41 -2.10
N ASP A 24 -11.55 -5.04 -0.82
CA ASP A 24 -12.04 -3.72 -0.39
C ASP A 24 -10.98 -2.89 0.34
N ILE A 25 -9.75 -3.40 0.44
CA ILE A 25 -8.67 -2.74 1.19
C ILE A 25 -7.50 -2.51 0.25
N ALA A 26 -7.11 -1.25 0.10
CA ALA A 26 -5.88 -0.88 -0.56
C ALA A 26 -4.69 -1.21 0.36
N VAL A 27 -3.81 -2.09 -0.08
CA VAL A 27 -2.63 -2.51 0.70
C VAL A 27 -1.38 -2.18 -0.09
N ASN A 28 -0.40 -1.63 0.62
CA ASN A 28 0.93 -1.40 0.10
C ASN A 28 1.98 -1.75 1.16
N LEU A 29 3.14 -2.18 0.67
CA LEU A 29 4.34 -2.38 1.47
C LEU A 29 5.33 -1.30 1.09
N LEU A 30 5.80 -0.56 2.09
CA LEU A 30 6.75 0.54 1.92
C LEU A 30 8.07 0.23 2.60
N ASN A 31 9.15 0.69 2.01
CA ASN A 31 10.43 0.83 2.71
C ASN A 31 10.39 2.05 3.64
N LYS A 32 11.33 2.14 4.58
CA LYS A 32 11.41 3.24 5.57
C LYS A 32 11.59 4.62 4.94
N ASP A 33 12.17 4.66 3.74
CA ASP A 33 12.36 5.87 2.95
C ASP A 33 11.15 6.19 2.04
N TYR A 34 10.03 5.48 2.21
CA TYR A 34 8.78 5.61 1.45
C TYR A 34 8.83 5.03 0.04
N THR A 35 9.84 4.24 -0.34
CA THR A 35 9.81 3.49 -1.60
C THR A 35 8.66 2.47 -1.57
N VAL A 36 7.84 2.42 -2.61
CA VAL A 36 6.83 1.38 -2.78
C VAL A 36 7.50 0.08 -3.19
N LEU A 37 7.42 -0.93 -2.33
CA LEU A 37 7.99 -2.27 -2.57
C LEU A 37 6.97 -3.20 -3.21
N TRP A 38 5.70 -3.07 -2.81
CA TRP A 38 4.59 -3.88 -3.31
C TRP A 38 3.27 -3.15 -3.07
N ALA A 39 2.26 -3.44 -3.89
CA ALA A 39 0.88 -3.03 -3.64
C ALA A 39 -0.10 -4.01 -4.29
N ASN A 40 -1.31 -4.09 -3.75
CA ASN A 40 -2.38 -4.91 -4.34
C ASN A 40 -3.14 -4.16 -5.44
N ARG A 41 -3.97 -4.90 -6.19
CA ARG A 41 -4.77 -4.33 -7.29
C ARG A 41 -5.70 -3.20 -6.81
N VAL A 42 -6.26 -3.32 -5.61
CA VAL A 42 -7.15 -2.29 -5.03
C VAL A 42 -6.42 -0.96 -4.88
N MET A 43 -5.14 -0.96 -4.49
CA MET A 43 -4.33 0.25 -4.44
C MET A 43 -4.20 0.91 -5.81
N SER A 44 -3.94 0.13 -6.87
CA SER A 44 -3.85 0.63 -8.25
C SER A 44 -5.15 1.29 -8.71
N MET A 45 -6.30 0.72 -8.33
CA MET A 45 -7.60 1.32 -8.59
C MET A 45 -7.80 2.61 -7.79
N ALA A 46 -7.42 2.63 -6.51
CA ALA A 46 -7.62 3.78 -5.64
C ALA A 46 -6.81 5.02 -6.03
N VAL A 47 -5.67 4.85 -6.70
CA VAL A 47 -4.83 5.97 -7.19
C VAL A 47 -4.82 6.12 -8.70
N GLU A 48 -5.64 5.33 -9.40
CA GLU A 48 -5.80 5.35 -10.86
C GLU A 48 -4.46 5.24 -11.62
N GLN A 49 -3.52 4.43 -11.11
CA GLN A 49 -2.21 4.22 -11.73
C GLN A 49 -1.85 2.73 -11.82
N PRO A 50 -1.19 2.28 -12.89
CA PRO A 50 -0.72 0.90 -12.99
C PRO A 50 0.30 0.54 -11.90
N LEU A 51 0.20 -0.66 -11.33
CA LEU A 51 1.12 -1.15 -10.29
C LEU A 51 2.60 -0.99 -10.69
N HIS A 52 2.95 -1.40 -11.90
CA HIS A 52 4.33 -1.39 -12.38
C HIS A 52 4.95 0.01 -12.48
N GLU A 53 4.13 1.06 -12.61
CA GLU A 53 4.59 2.45 -12.63
C GLU A 53 4.81 3.01 -11.22
N MET A 54 4.28 2.36 -10.19
CA MET A 54 4.40 2.78 -8.80
C MET A 54 5.56 2.09 -8.07
N ILE A 55 5.82 0.82 -8.35
CA ILE A 55 6.86 0.05 -7.67
C ILE A 55 8.23 0.71 -7.90
N GLY A 56 9.00 0.87 -6.84
CA GLY A 56 10.31 1.52 -6.85
C GLY A 56 10.27 3.05 -6.73
N ARG A 57 9.09 3.68 -6.86
CA ARG A 57 8.93 5.13 -6.63
C ARG A 57 8.63 5.43 -5.17
N ARG A 58 8.84 6.69 -4.79
CA ARG A 58 8.39 7.22 -3.49
C ARG A 58 6.86 7.29 -3.48
N CYS A 59 6.22 6.85 -2.40
CA CYS A 59 4.77 6.75 -2.30
C CYS A 59 4.05 8.09 -2.52
N TYR A 60 4.62 9.19 -2.02
CA TYR A 60 4.09 10.54 -2.22
C TYR A 60 4.23 11.04 -3.66
N ALA A 61 5.20 10.53 -4.43
CA ALA A 61 5.34 10.83 -5.84
C ALA A 61 4.41 9.96 -6.69
N ALA A 62 4.34 8.66 -6.39
CA ALA A 62 3.47 7.71 -7.07
C ALA A 62 2.00 8.07 -6.86
N TRP A 63 1.54 8.23 -5.61
CA TRP A 63 0.12 8.35 -5.32
C TRP A 63 -0.41 9.79 -5.37
N ARG A 64 0.46 10.78 -5.12
CA ARG A 64 0.04 12.19 -4.97
C ARG A 64 0.69 13.14 -5.98
N GLY A 65 1.63 12.66 -6.81
CA GLY A 65 2.39 13.52 -7.71
C GLY A 65 3.25 14.56 -6.97
N ARG A 66 3.59 14.33 -5.70
CA ARG A 66 4.36 15.28 -4.89
C ARG A 66 5.86 15.00 -4.97
N GLU A 67 6.65 16.05 -4.79
CA GLU A 67 8.11 15.95 -4.70
C GLU A 67 8.63 15.69 -3.27
N HIS A 68 7.76 15.89 -2.27
CA HIS A 68 8.13 15.80 -0.85
C HIS A 68 7.16 14.90 -0.06
N PRO A 69 7.62 14.29 1.06
CA PRO A 69 6.80 13.44 1.93
C PRO A 69 5.49 14.09 2.39
N CYS A 70 4.50 13.27 2.73
CA CYS A 70 3.23 13.71 3.31
C CYS A 70 3.48 14.52 4.60
N PRO A 71 2.79 15.66 4.80
CA PRO A 71 2.73 16.29 6.11
C PRO A 71 2.35 15.26 7.18
N LEU A 72 2.96 15.32 8.36
CA LEU A 72 2.78 14.34 9.44
C LEU A 72 1.32 14.08 9.81
N PHE A 73 0.46 15.10 9.70
CA PHE A 73 -0.98 14.97 9.94
C PHE A 73 -1.64 13.97 8.97
N ILE A 74 -1.35 14.10 7.67
CA ILE A 74 -1.86 13.23 6.60
C ILE A 74 -1.27 11.81 6.70
N ALA A 75 -0.03 11.69 7.17
CA ALA A 75 0.61 10.39 7.35
C ALA A 75 0.02 9.58 8.52
N ARG A 76 -0.49 10.25 9.57
CA ARG A 76 -1.02 9.59 10.77
C ARG A 76 -2.48 9.17 10.68
N SER A 77 -3.29 9.85 9.86
CA SER A 77 -4.70 9.49 9.67
C SER A 77 -4.88 8.25 8.78
N GLY A 78 -3.85 7.80 8.06
CA GLY A 78 -4.01 6.84 6.97
C GLY A 78 -4.71 7.43 5.74
N ASP A 79 -5.33 8.59 5.90
CA ASP A 79 -5.92 9.39 4.83
C ASP A 79 -4.82 10.07 4.03
N CYS A 80 -4.28 9.35 3.06
CA CYS A 80 -3.38 9.92 2.07
C CYS A 80 -4.11 10.86 1.09
N HIS A 81 -5.39 11.15 1.27
CA HIS A 81 -6.13 12.12 0.48
C HIS A 81 -5.64 13.55 0.79
N SER A 82 -5.18 14.24 -0.25
CA SER A 82 -4.88 15.67 -0.16
C SER A 82 -6.17 16.39 0.23
N PRO A 83 -6.14 17.28 1.24
CA PRO A 83 -7.27 18.16 1.54
C PRO A 83 -7.59 19.13 0.39
N TYR A 84 -6.74 19.15 -0.67
CA TYR A 84 -6.89 19.98 -1.86
C TYR A 84 -7.21 19.19 -3.15
N SER A 85 -7.50 17.88 -3.06
CA SER A 85 -8.01 17.14 -4.22
C SER A 85 -9.54 17.29 -4.25
N PRO A 86 -10.14 17.92 -5.28
CA PRO A 86 -11.58 17.91 -5.40
C PRO A 86 -12.03 16.47 -5.63
N ILE A 87 -12.99 16.04 -4.81
CA ILE A 87 -13.79 14.85 -5.06
C ILE A 87 -14.63 15.23 -6.29
N TYR A 88 -14.21 14.80 -7.47
CA TYR A 88 -15.07 14.74 -8.64
C TYR A 88 -15.57 13.31 -8.78
#